data_AF-A0A920PD97-F1
#
_entry.id   AF-A0A920PD97-F1
#
_cell.length_a   1.000
_cell.length_b   1.000
_cell.length_c   1.000
_cell.angle_alpha   90.00
_cell.angle_beta   90.00
_cell.angle_gamma   90.00
#
_symmetry.space_group_name_H-M   'P 1'
#
loop_
_entity.id
_entity.type
_entity.pdbx_description
1 polymer ?
#
loop_
_entity_poly.entity_id
_entity_poly.type
_entity_poly.pdbx_seq_one_letter_code
_entity_poly.pdbx_strand_id
1 'polypeptide(L)'
;MNKDNSSKQTKIIDGVTLNLSKPDTTEPAWIGQDEVLKQIHACWLIVSEKDHPLSPRITGMPGTGKTTLAMVGAQNNANSPCISFNVPAIQDRGFISNSRSFRKRNHFISRITFSMRHDNWRICILDEGNRMNEKIWGFSCTFADHRRYVESIIAGIQIHAHKDFRACVTMNNDESTFEIPDYILSRLQPTLQMNMPSYEDEWKFCAIIFHFQKKNY
;
A
#
# COMPACT_ATOMS: atom_id res chain seq x y z
N MET A 1 -34.82 -3.36 9.02
CA MET A 1 -34.43 -3.97 7.72
C MET A 1 -33.54 -2.98 6.99
N ASN A 2 -32.24 -3.21 6.95
CA ASN A 2 -31.36 -2.72 5.90
C ASN A 2 -30.38 -3.86 5.62
N LYS A 3 -30.64 -4.58 4.53
CA LYS A 3 -29.71 -5.57 3.98
C LYS A 3 -28.59 -4.77 3.33
N ASP A 4 -27.44 -4.66 4.00
CA ASP A 4 -26.21 -4.24 3.36
C ASP A 4 -25.85 -5.27 2.30
N ASN A 5 -26.38 -5.08 1.09
CA ASN A 5 -25.87 -5.67 -0.13
C ASN A 5 -24.49 -5.07 -0.41
N SER A 6 -23.50 -5.48 0.36
CA SER A 6 -22.09 -5.26 0.03
C SER A 6 -21.81 -6.03 -1.26
N SER A 7 -21.91 -5.35 -2.40
CA SER A 7 -21.59 -5.93 -3.70
C SER A 7 -20.13 -6.43 -3.67
N LYS A 8 -19.97 -7.76 -3.69
CA LYS A 8 -18.66 -8.38 -3.86
C LYS A 8 -18.21 -8.07 -5.28
N GLN A 9 -17.22 -7.19 -5.44
CA GLN A 9 -16.60 -6.97 -6.74
C GLN A 9 -15.77 -8.21 -7.08
N THR A 10 -16.23 -8.96 -8.08
CA THR A 10 -15.54 -10.13 -8.62
C THR A 10 -15.04 -9.82 -10.02
N LYS A 11 -13.86 -10.34 -10.38
CA LYS A 11 -13.26 -10.18 -11.70
C LYS A 11 -12.64 -11.49 -12.15
N ILE A 12 -12.76 -11.83 -13.43
CA ILE A 12 -12.18 -13.05 -13.98
C ILE A 12 -10.89 -12.68 -14.72
N ILE A 13 -9.79 -13.34 -14.36
CA ILE A 13 -8.47 -13.15 -14.96
C ILE A 13 -7.91 -14.53 -15.28
N ASP A 14 -7.58 -14.78 -16.55
CA ASP A 14 -7.06 -16.07 -17.02
C ASP A 14 -7.92 -17.27 -16.56
N GLY A 15 -9.24 -17.10 -16.57
CA GLY A 15 -10.21 -18.11 -16.13
C GLY A 15 -10.37 -18.24 -14.60
N VAL A 16 -9.60 -17.50 -13.81
CA VAL A 16 -9.65 -17.48 -12.34
C VAL A 16 -10.54 -16.35 -11.85
N THR A 17 -11.50 -16.67 -10.97
CA THR A 17 -12.36 -15.66 -10.33
C THR A 17 -11.67 -15.07 -9.10
N LEU A 18 -11.42 -13.76 -9.16
CA LEU A 18 -10.82 -12.96 -8.10
C LEU A 18 -11.88 -12.12 -7.39
N ASN A 19 -11.93 -12.20 -6.07
CA ASN A 19 -12.64 -11.26 -5.21
C ASN A 19 -11.70 -10.10 -4.89
N LEU A 20 -12.12 -8.87 -5.18
CA LEU A 20 -11.33 -7.66 -4.97
C LEU A 20 -11.51 -7.11 -3.54
N SER A 21 -10.41 -6.64 -2.95
CA SER A 21 -10.45 -5.85 -1.71
C SER A 21 -11.00 -4.44 -1.96
N LYS A 22 -11.69 -3.88 -0.97
CA LYS A 22 -12.16 -2.49 -0.99
C LYS A 22 -10.99 -1.54 -0.72
N PRO A 23 -11.01 -0.32 -1.30
CA PRO A 23 -10.05 0.72 -0.93
C PRO A 23 -10.23 1.12 0.53
N ASP A 24 -9.16 1.64 1.11
CA ASP A 24 -9.22 2.30 2.41
C ASP A 24 -9.95 3.64 2.24
N THR A 25 -10.96 3.88 3.09
CA THR A 25 -11.77 5.11 3.11
C THR A 25 -11.42 6.02 4.28
N THR A 26 -10.34 5.73 5.01
CA THR A 26 -9.88 6.54 6.15
C THR A 26 -9.37 7.88 5.64
N GLU A 27 -9.82 8.98 6.24
CA GLU A 27 -9.36 10.35 5.96
C GLU A 27 -8.49 10.86 7.11
N PRO A 28 -7.20 10.47 7.17
CA PRO A 28 -6.30 10.92 8.22
C PRO A 28 -5.99 12.42 8.11
N ALA A 29 -5.97 13.09 9.26
CA ALA A 29 -5.38 14.42 9.38
C ALA A 29 -3.85 14.34 9.45
N TRP A 30 -3.16 15.28 8.82
CA TRP A 30 -1.69 15.36 8.82
C TRP A 30 -1.22 16.76 9.19
N ILE A 31 -0.13 16.84 9.95
CA ILE A 31 0.46 18.10 10.39
C ILE A 31 1.98 18.02 10.21
N GLY A 32 2.56 19.02 9.54
CA GLY A 32 4.00 19.16 9.38
C GLY A 32 4.61 18.18 8.39
N GLN A 33 5.94 18.14 8.34
CA GLN A 33 6.73 17.26 7.47
C GLN A 33 6.37 17.33 5.97
N ASP A 34 5.99 18.52 5.49
CA ASP A 34 5.59 18.76 4.10
C ASP A 34 6.70 18.40 3.09
N GLU A 35 7.96 18.40 3.53
CA GLU A 35 9.09 18.04 2.69
C GLU A 35 9.04 16.55 2.27
N VAL A 36 8.79 15.65 3.21
CA VAL A 36 8.68 14.21 2.91
C VAL A 36 7.45 13.96 2.04
N LEU A 37 6.34 14.66 2.31
CA LEU A 37 5.14 14.61 1.49
C LEU A 37 5.41 15.03 0.03
N LYS A 38 6.14 16.14 -0.16
CA LYS A 38 6.57 16.60 -1.50
C LYS A 38 7.46 15.56 -2.19
N GLN A 39 8.36 14.92 -1.45
CA GLN A 39 9.20 13.85 -2.00
C GLN A 39 8.37 12.65 -2.45
N ILE A 40 7.35 12.24 -1.67
CA ILE A 40 6.41 11.17 -2.06
C ILE A 40 5.71 11.54 -3.38
N HIS A 41 5.18 12.76 -3.51
CA HIS A 41 4.54 13.22 -4.73
C HIS A 41 5.51 13.24 -5.93
N ALA A 42 6.75 13.69 -5.72
CA ALA A 42 7.77 13.67 -6.75
C ALA A 42 8.09 12.25 -7.24
N CYS A 43 8.13 11.27 -6.32
CA CYS A 43 8.34 9.86 -6.68
C CYS A 43 7.24 9.29 -7.58
N TRP A 44 6.01 9.77 -7.41
CA TRP A 44 4.86 9.30 -8.17
C TRP A 44 4.59 10.07 -9.46
N LEU A 45 5.29 11.19 -9.68
CA LEU A 45 5.17 11.98 -10.88
C LEU A 45 5.72 11.20 -12.09
N ILE A 46 4.98 11.21 -13.19
CA ILE A 46 5.42 10.71 -14.50
C ILE A 46 5.44 11.91 -15.44
N VAL A 47 6.59 12.21 -16.03
CA VAL A 47 6.77 13.35 -16.94
C VAL A 47 6.69 12.89 -18.39
N SER A 48 7.25 11.73 -18.71
CA SER A 48 7.25 11.10 -20.03
C SER A 48 6.54 9.74 -20.00
N GLU A 49 5.94 9.34 -21.13
CA GLU A 49 5.29 8.02 -21.27
C GLU A 49 6.24 6.84 -21.07
N LYS A 50 7.56 7.07 -21.23
CA LYS A 50 8.59 6.05 -21.00
C LYS A 50 9.03 5.97 -19.54
N ASP A 51 8.62 6.92 -18.71
CA ASP A 51 9.02 6.94 -17.31
C ASP A 51 8.21 5.92 -16.51
N HIS A 52 8.87 5.31 -15.54
CA HIS A 52 8.20 4.56 -14.51
C HIS A 52 8.26 5.36 -13.21
N PRO A 53 7.15 5.39 -12.47
CA PRO A 53 7.14 6.02 -11.17
C PRO A 53 8.04 5.23 -10.22
N LEU A 54 8.63 5.96 -9.30
CA LEU A 54 9.44 5.40 -8.25
C LEU A 54 8.55 4.76 -7.18
N SER A 55 9.10 3.77 -6.49
CA SER A 55 8.46 3.06 -5.38
C SER A 55 9.20 3.40 -4.10
N PRO A 56 8.96 4.59 -3.50
CA PRO A 56 9.72 5.05 -2.36
C PRO A 56 9.52 4.12 -1.16
N ARG A 57 10.56 4.03 -0.34
CA ARG A 57 10.46 3.49 1.02
C ARG A 57 10.55 4.61 2.04
N ILE A 58 9.60 4.67 2.97
CA ILE A 58 9.61 5.60 4.09
C ILE A 58 10.18 4.88 5.30
N THR A 59 11.31 5.35 5.83
CA THR A 59 11.98 4.78 7.00
C THR A 59 11.85 5.71 8.20
N GLY A 60 11.89 5.17 9.41
CA GLY A 60 11.82 5.99 10.63
C GLY A 60 11.38 5.20 11.85
N MET A 61 11.42 5.84 13.02
CA MET A 61 11.03 5.21 14.28
C MET A 61 9.54 4.79 14.26
N PRO A 62 9.15 3.72 14.96
CA PRO A 62 7.74 3.39 15.16
C PRO A 62 6.96 4.58 15.75
N GLY A 63 5.69 4.75 15.34
CA GLY A 63 4.83 5.82 15.85
C GLY A 63 5.04 7.21 15.21
N THR A 64 6.02 7.38 14.32
CA THR A 64 6.24 8.66 13.60
C THR A 64 5.12 9.03 12.62
N GLY A 65 4.25 8.08 12.22
CA GLY A 65 3.12 8.34 11.32
C GLY A 65 3.38 8.02 9.84
N LYS A 66 4.37 7.18 9.51
CA LYS A 66 4.81 6.90 8.12
C LYS A 66 3.66 6.46 7.19
N THR A 67 2.82 5.56 7.70
CA THR A 67 1.68 4.99 6.97
C THR A 67 0.61 6.05 6.76
N THR A 68 0.35 6.86 7.79
CA THR A 68 -0.53 8.02 7.72
C THR A 68 -0.05 9.01 6.66
N LEU A 69 1.24 9.35 6.64
CA LEU A 69 1.83 10.24 5.64
C LEU A 69 1.64 9.71 4.21
N ALA A 70 1.88 8.41 3.99
CA ALA A 70 1.67 7.80 2.69
C ALA A 70 0.19 7.82 2.25
N MET A 71 -0.75 7.62 3.18
CA MET A 71 -2.19 7.71 2.93
C MET A 71 -2.61 9.14 2.56
N VAL A 72 -2.08 10.13 3.28
CA VAL A 72 -2.30 11.56 3.00
C VAL A 72 -1.75 11.93 1.63
N GLY A 73 -0.56 11.46 1.29
CA GLY A 73 -0.01 11.61 -0.06
C GLY A 73 -0.93 11.03 -1.12
N ALA A 74 -1.52 9.87 -0.87
CA ALA A 74 -2.49 9.28 -1.81
C ALA A 74 -3.75 10.14 -1.96
N GLN A 75 -4.28 10.67 -0.87
CA GLN A 75 -5.44 11.55 -0.89
C GLN A 75 -5.16 12.86 -1.63
N ASN A 76 -4.04 13.51 -1.33
CA ASN A 76 -3.63 14.75 -1.99
C ASN A 76 -3.39 14.56 -3.49
N ASN A 77 -3.06 13.34 -3.91
CA ASN A 77 -2.93 13.00 -5.31
C ASN A 77 -4.29 12.67 -5.93
N ALA A 78 -5.11 13.71 -6.18
CA ALA A 78 -6.41 13.61 -6.84
C ALA A 78 -7.42 12.64 -6.18
N ASN A 79 -7.43 12.56 -4.83
CA ASN A 79 -8.28 11.65 -4.05
C ASN A 79 -8.15 10.19 -4.48
N SER A 80 -6.91 9.81 -4.77
CA SER A 80 -6.60 8.48 -5.26
C SER A 80 -6.94 7.42 -4.23
N PRO A 81 -7.77 6.42 -4.57
CA PRO A 81 -8.04 5.30 -3.67
C PRO A 81 -6.72 4.61 -3.30
N CYS A 82 -6.39 4.60 -2.01
CA CYS A 82 -5.26 3.84 -1.49
C CYS A 82 -5.73 2.51 -0.92
N ILE A 83 -4.86 1.50 -0.98
CA ILE A 83 -5.01 0.33 -0.13
C ILE A 83 -3.74 0.20 0.70
N SER A 84 -3.93 0.19 2.03
CA SER A 84 -2.86 -0.14 2.96
C SER A 84 -2.89 -1.63 3.28
N PHE A 85 -1.75 -2.29 3.18
CA PHE A 85 -1.57 -3.68 3.57
C PHE A 85 -0.61 -3.79 4.73
N ASN A 86 -1.11 -4.25 5.87
CA ASN A 86 -0.28 -4.66 6.98
C ASN A 86 0.43 -5.99 6.63
N VAL A 87 1.76 -5.98 6.70
CA VAL A 87 2.64 -7.08 6.25
C VAL A 87 2.43 -8.42 6.99
N PRO A 88 2.26 -8.46 8.32
CA PRO A 88 1.80 -9.65 9.03
C PRO A 88 0.61 -10.38 8.39
N ALA A 89 -0.35 -9.67 7.78
CA ALA A 89 -1.49 -10.29 7.11
C ALA A 89 -1.15 -10.88 5.72
N ILE A 90 -0.04 -10.47 5.12
CA ILE A 90 0.46 -10.96 3.82
C ILE A 90 1.37 -12.19 4.04
N GLN A 91 2.05 -12.28 5.18
CA GLN A 91 3.12 -13.24 5.44
C GLN A 91 2.69 -14.72 5.30
N ASP A 92 1.43 -15.04 5.57
CA ASP A 92 0.93 -16.43 5.51
C ASP A 92 0.36 -16.85 4.15
N ARG A 93 -0.05 -15.89 3.30
CA ARG A 93 -0.88 -16.21 2.12
C ARG A 93 -0.53 -15.44 0.84
N GLY A 94 0.46 -14.56 0.89
CA GLY A 94 0.81 -13.67 -0.21
C GLY A 94 -0.31 -12.69 -0.59
N PHE A 95 -0.16 -12.03 -1.73
CA PHE A 95 -1.10 -11.02 -2.22
C PHE A 95 -2.38 -11.60 -2.85
N ILE A 96 -2.36 -12.88 -3.22
CA ILE A 96 -3.46 -13.62 -3.80
C ILE A 96 -3.60 -14.92 -3.02
N SER A 97 -4.71 -15.07 -2.32
CA SER A 97 -4.97 -16.21 -1.43
C SER A 97 -6.20 -16.98 -1.87
N ASN A 98 -6.20 -18.31 -1.70
CA ASN A 98 -7.37 -19.12 -2.01
C ASN A 98 -8.43 -18.94 -0.92
N SER A 99 -9.65 -18.53 -1.30
CA SER A 99 -10.82 -18.62 -0.45
C SER A 99 -11.53 -19.95 -0.74
N ARG A 100 -11.51 -20.86 0.24
CA ARG A 100 -12.30 -22.10 0.15
C ARG A 100 -13.78 -21.75 0.28
N SER A 101 -14.48 -21.68 -0.84
CA SER A 101 -15.94 -21.82 -0.88
C SER A 101 -16.27 -23.32 -0.80
N PHE A 102 -17.09 -23.72 0.17
CA PHE A 102 -17.51 -25.11 0.39
C PHE A 102 -18.30 -25.71 -0.79
N ARG A 103 -18.72 -24.90 -1.78
CA ARG A 103 -19.49 -25.33 -2.94
C ARG A 103 -19.03 -24.59 -4.20
N LYS A 104 -18.31 -25.31 -5.08
CA LYS A 104 -17.98 -24.99 -6.48
C LYS A 104 -17.04 -23.78 -6.74
N ARG A 105 -15.91 -24.10 -7.40
CA ARG A 105 -14.78 -23.27 -7.88
C ARG A 105 -13.91 -22.62 -6.79
N ASN A 106 -12.60 -22.78 -6.93
CA ASN A 106 -11.61 -22.03 -6.16
C ASN A 106 -11.79 -20.54 -6.49
N HIS A 107 -12.21 -19.75 -5.51
CA HIS A 107 -12.28 -18.30 -5.63
C HIS A 107 -11.06 -17.73 -4.93
N PHE A 108 -10.28 -16.92 -5.62
CA PHE A 108 -9.10 -16.30 -5.02
C PHE A 108 -9.47 -14.90 -4.53
N ILE A 109 -8.94 -14.49 -3.38
CA ILE A 109 -9.02 -13.12 -2.90
C ILE A 109 -7.71 -12.47 -3.27
N SER A 110 -7.78 -11.44 -4.11
CA SER A 110 -6.61 -10.62 -4.37
C SER A 110 -6.74 -9.29 -3.67
N ARG A 111 -5.72 -9.03 -2.84
CA ARG A 111 -5.56 -7.80 -2.09
C ARG A 111 -4.98 -6.70 -3.00
N ILE A 112 -3.99 -7.01 -3.84
CA ILE A 112 -3.33 -6.04 -4.75
C ILE A 112 -4.04 -5.82 -6.09
N THR A 113 -4.85 -6.76 -6.60
CA THR A 113 -5.42 -6.68 -7.97
C THR A 113 -6.29 -5.44 -8.19
N PHE A 114 -6.96 -4.96 -7.14
CA PHE A 114 -7.74 -3.73 -7.22
C PHE A 114 -6.87 -2.56 -7.71
N SER A 115 -5.62 -2.48 -7.24
CA SER A 115 -4.71 -1.39 -7.56
C SER A 115 -4.16 -1.46 -9.00
N MET A 116 -4.06 -2.66 -9.55
CA MET A 116 -3.32 -2.92 -10.79
C MET A 116 -4.14 -2.84 -12.08
N ARG A 117 -5.47 -2.74 -12.06
CA ARG A 117 -6.27 -2.97 -13.29
C ARG A 117 -7.48 -2.07 -13.52
N HIS A 118 -7.73 -1.07 -12.68
CA HIS A 118 -8.84 -0.15 -12.88
C HIS A 118 -8.38 1.09 -13.67
N ASP A 119 -9.29 1.67 -14.46
CA ASP A 119 -9.08 2.92 -15.21
C ASP A 119 -8.82 4.14 -14.31
N ASN A 120 -8.95 3.98 -12.98
CA ASN A 120 -8.62 4.99 -11.98
C ASN A 120 -7.34 4.57 -11.25
N TRP A 121 -6.42 5.54 -11.13
CA TRP A 121 -5.19 5.46 -10.35
C TRP A 121 -5.39 4.85 -8.97
N ARG A 122 -4.44 4.02 -8.52
CA ARG A 122 -4.44 3.43 -7.16
C ARG A 122 -3.02 3.33 -6.61
N ILE A 123 -2.86 3.79 -5.37
CA ILE A 123 -1.62 3.68 -4.60
C ILE A 123 -1.70 2.46 -3.68
N CYS A 124 -0.71 1.59 -3.79
CA CYS A 124 -0.48 0.50 -2.86
C CYS A 124 0.49 0.95 -1.77
N ILE A 125 0.05 0.91 -0.50
CA ILE A 125 0.91 1.17 0.65
C ILE A 125 1.20 -0.17 1.30
N LEU A 126 2.47 -0.59 1.32
CA LEU A 126 2.92 -1.75 2.09
C LEU A 126 3.40 -1.28 3.45
N ASP A 127 2.63 -1.59 4.48
CA ASP A 127 2.88 -1.17 5.84
C ASP A 127 3.80 -2.16 6.57
N GLU A 128 4.92 -1.67 7.09
CA GLU A 128 5.97 -2.46 7.73
C GLU A 128 6.61 -3.50 6.78
N GLY A 129 7.01 -3.06 5.58
CA GLY A 129 7.64 -3.87 4.55
C GLY A 129 8.80 -4.75 5.04
N ASN A 130 9.59 -4.26 5.99
CA ASN A 130 10.70 -5.02 6.57
C ASN A 130 10.28 -6.11 7.55
N ARG A 131 8.98 -6.33 7.78
CA ARG A 131 8.46 -7.53 8.44
C ARG A 131 8.10 -8.64 7.45
N MET A 132 8.32 -8.43 6.15
CA MET A 132 8.03 -9.40 5.11
C MET A 132 9.24 -10.31 4.88
N ASN A 133 9.00 -11.62 4.77
CA ASN A 133 10.04 -12.57 4.40
C ASN A 133 10.54 -12.34 2.96
N GLU A 134 11.83 -12.57 2.70
CA GLU A 134 12.45 -12.48 1.38
C GLU A 134 11.65 -13.18 0.27
N LYS A 135 11.13 -14.38 0.54
CA LYS A 135 10.35 -15.13 -0.48
C LYS A 135 9.16 -14.33 -0.97
N ILE A 136 8.47 -13.62 -0.08
CA ILE A 136 7.30 -12.82 -0.44
C ILE A 136 7.75 -11.57 -1.17
N TRP A 137 8.85 -10.94 -0.74
CA TRP A 137 9.45 -9.83 -1.47
C TRP A 137 9.83 -10.19 -2.91
N GLY A 138 10.39 -11.38 -3.15
CA GLY A 138 10.72 -11.85 -4.50
C GLY A 138 9.53 -11.82 -5.47
N PHE A 139 8.34 -12.21 -5.00
CA PHE A 139 7.10 -12.17 -5.79
C PHE A 139 6.46 -10.78 -5.87
N SER A 140 6.81 -9.88 -4.97
CA SER A 140 6.08 -8.63 -4.75
C SER A 140 6.84 -7.44 -5.31
N CYS A 141 8.16 -7.43 -5.25
CA CYS A 141 9.00 -6.40 -5.85
C CYS A 141 8.90 -6.32 -7.36
N THR A 142 8.31 -7.32 -8.03
CA THR A 142 8.08 -7.30 -9.48
C THR A 142 7.10 -6.20 -9.89
N PHE A 143 6.27 -5.67 -8.98
CA PHE A 143 5.46 -4.48 -9.27
C PHE A 143 6.25 -3.17 -9.17
N ALA A 144 7.38 -3.19 -8.47
CA ALA A 144 8.20 -2.01 -8.15
C ALA A 144 9.36 -1.80 -9.15
N ASP A 145 9.61 -2.77 -10.04
CA ASP A 145 10.55 -2.63 -11.15
C ASP A 145 9.84 -2.52 -12.51
N HIS A 146 10.60 -2.40 -13.60
CA HIS A 146 10.10 -2.22 -14.96
C HIS A 146 9.13 -3.32 -15.43
N ARG A 147 9.13 -4.50 -14.81
CA ARG A 147 8.23 -5.59 -15.18
C ARG A 147 6.79 -5.29 -14.82
N ARG A 148 6.56 -4.52 -13.75
CA ARG A 148 5.25 -4.02 -13.33
C ARG A 148 4.15 -5.09 -13.36
N TYR A 149 4.38 -6.24 -12.75
CA TYR A 149 3.35 -7.27 -12.57
C TYR A 149 3.42 -7.91 -11.19
N VAL A 150 2.37 -8.60 -10.78
CA VAL A 150 2.40 -9.58 -9.68
C VAL A 150 1.97 -10.93 -10.23
N GLU A 151 2.62 -11.98 -9.75
CA GLU A 151 2.32 -13.36 -10.13
C GLU A 151 1.75 -14.12 -8.92
N SER A 152 0.79 -15.00 -9.17
CA SER A 152 0.38 -16.00 -8.21
C SER A 152 0.55 -17.38 -8.80
N ILE A 153 1.57 -18.10 -8.34
CA ILE A 153 1.80 -19.50 -8.71
C ILE A 153 0.60 -20.38 -8.32
N ILE A 154 -0.01 -20.11 -7.14
CA ILE A 154 -1.15 -20.89 -6.64
C ILE A 154 -2.38 -20.73 -7.53
N ALA A 155 -2.61 -19.52 -8.08
CA ALA A 155 -3.70 -19.25 -8.99
C ALA A 155 -3.33 -19.50 -10.46
N GLY A 156 -2.05 -19.60 -10.80
CA GLY A 156 -1.55 -19.70 -12.17
C GLY A 156 -1.83 -18.45 -13.02
N ILE A 157 -1.82 -17.26 -12.40
CA ILE A 157 -2.15 -16.00 -13.09
C ILE A 157 -1.05 -14.96 -12.93
N GLN A 158 -0.97 -14.10 -13.94
CA GLN A 158 -0.11 -12.91 -13.94
C GLN A 158 -0.95 -11.64 -14.11
N ILE A 159 -0.71 -10.65 -13.26
CA ILE A 159 -1.47 -9.40 -13.25
C ILE A 159 -0.52 -8.25 -13.46
N HIS A 160 -0.56 -7.66 -14.65
CA HIS A 160 0.17 -6.43 -14.96
C HIS A 160 -0.46 -5.24 -14.24
N ALA A 161 0.40 -4.38 -13.70
CA ALA A 161 0.05 -3.14 -13.07
C ALA A 161 -0.31 -2.09 -14.13
N HIS A 162 -1.40 -1.39 -13.89
CA HIS A 162 -1.83 -0.26 -14.69
C HIS A 162 -0.73 0.80 -14.74
N LYS A 163 -0.66 1.59 -15.82
CA LYS A 163 0.31 2.69 -15.96
C LYS A 163 0.26 3.67 -14.78
N ASP A 164 -0.93 3.87 -14.24
CA ASP A 164 -1.23 4.78 -13.13
C ASP A 164 -1.10 4.11 -11.75
N PHE A 165 -0.71 2.84 -11.68
CA PHE A 165 -0.41 2.23 -10.39
C PHE A 165 0.83 2.88 -9.78
N ARG A 166 0.81 3.08 -8.46
CA ARG A 166 1.97 3.49 -7.66
C ARG A 166 2.08 2.63 -6.42
N ALA A 167 3.28 2.62 -5.86
CA ALA A 167 3.55 1.97 -4.59
C ALA A 167 4.32 2.89 -3.64
N CYS A 168 4.18 2.60 -2.35
CA CYS A 168 5.02 3.12 -1.28
C CYS A 168 5.16 2.04 -0.22
N VAL A 169 6.34 1.93 0.39
CA VAL A 169 6.61 0.95 1.44
C VAL A 169 7.00 1.71 2.70
N THR A 170 6.42 1.39 3.84
CA THR A 170 6.88 1.91 5.14
C THR A 170 7.77 0.86 5.81
N MET A 171 8.82 1.29 6.50
CA MET A 171 9.73 0.41 7.21
C MET A 171 10.08 1.02 8.57
N ASN A 172 10.11 0.18 9.60
CA ASN A 172 10.51 0.60 10.95
C ASN A 172 12.00 0.36 11.14
N ASN A 173 12.68 1.27 11.85
CA ASN A 173 14.06 1.07 12.27
C ASN A 173 14.09 0.43 13.68
N ASP A 174 13.56 -0.78 13.83
CA ASP A 174 13.52 -1.51 15.10
C ASP A 174 14.04 -2.95 14.98
N GLU A 175 14.33 -3.57 16.13
CA GLU A 175 14.94 -4.91 16.23
C GLU A 175 14.00 -6.04 15.77
N SER A 176 12.71 -5.77 15.53
CA SER A 176 11.69 -6.78 15.19
C SER A 176 11.51 -6.98 13.67
N THR A 177 12.57 -6.73 12.90
CA THR A 177 12.50 -6.64 11.44
C THR A 177 13.48 -7.59 10.76
N PHE A 178 13.15 -8.03 9.55
CA PHE A 178 14.06 -8.82 8.70
C PHE A 178 15.02 -7.89 7.96
N GLU A 179 16.26 -8.33 7.79
CA GLU A 179 17.17 -7.71 6.82
C GLU A 179 16.61 -7.92 5.41
N ILE A 180 16.41 -6.81 4.71
CA ILE A 180 15.93 -6.83 3.33
C ILE A 180 17.14 -6.93 2.40
N PRO A 181 17.19 -7.93 1.49
CA PRO A 181 18.26 -8.03 0.50
C PRO A 181 18.41 -6.78 -0.38
N ASP A 182 19.65 -6.47 -0.76
CA ASP A 182 19.98 -5.28 -1.56
C ASP A 182 19.25 -5.21 -2.90
N TYR A 183 18.98 -6.36 -3.52
CA TYR A 183 18.23 -6.39 -4.77
C TYR A 183 16.77 -5.93 -4.59
N ILE A 184 16.17 -6.08 -3.40
CA ILE A 184 14.86 -5.53 -3.09
C ILE A 184 15.00 -4.04 -2.80
N LEU A 185 15.97 -3.65 -1.98
CA LEU A 185 16.21 -2.25 -1.62
C LEU A 185 16.54 -1.37 -2.84
N SER A 186 17.18 -1.91 -3.87
CA SER A 186 17.46 -1.19 -5.11
C SER A 186 16.19 -0.89 -5.93
N ARG A 187 15.12 -1.66 -5.74
CA ARG A 187 13.80 -1.44 -6.37
C ARG A 187 12.91 -0.51 -5.55
N LEU A 188 13.14 -0.43 -4.24
CA LEU A 188 12.39 0.42 -3.31
C LEU A 188 13.07 1.77 -3.10
N GLN A 189 13.32 2.48 -4.20
CA GLN A 189 13.99 3.78 -4.20
C GLN A 189 13.01 4.88 -4.58
N PRO A 190 13.21 6.11 -4.06
CA PRO A 190 14.23 6.52 -3.10
C PRO A 190 13.90 6.12 -1.65
N THR A 191 14.88 6.27 -0.76
CA THR A 191 14.65 6.21 0.70
C THR A 191 14.24 7.58 1.21
N LEU A 192 13.06 7.67 1.79
CA LEU A 192 12.52 8.87 2.41
C LEU A 192 12.62 8.69 3.92
N GLN A 193 13.50 9.44 4.56
CA GLN A 193 13.66 9.37 6.01
C GLN A 193 12.65 10.26 6.70
N MET A 194 11.90 9.66 7.62
CA MET A 194 10.94 10.35 8.46
C MET A 194 11.48 10.48 9.88
N ASN A 195 11.61 11.72 10.32
CA ASN A 195 12.11 12.03 11.65
C ASN A 195 10.94 12.18 12.63
N MET A 196 11.24 12.18 13.92
CA MET A 196 10.25 12.55 14.93
C MET A 196 9.73 13.97 14.65
N PRO A 197 8.42 14.20 14.80
CA PRO A 197 7.85 15.54 14.69
C PRO A 197 8.50 16.50 15.68
N SER A 198 8.47 17.80 15.36
CA SER A 198 8.87 18.83 16.32
C SER A 198 7.89 18.86 17.49
N TYR A 199 8.33 19.34 18.66
CA TYR A 199 7.45 19.50 19.82
C TYR A 199 6.19 20.34 19.51
N GLU A 200 6.34 21.34 18.64
CA GLU A 200 5.22 22.18 18.19
C GLU A 200 4.21 21.37 17.35
N ASP A 201 4.69 20.52 16.45
CA ASP A 201 3.83 19.65 15.63
C ASP A 201 3.17 18.56 16.47
N GLU A 202 3.89 17.98 17.43
CA GLU A 202 3.32 17.03 18.40
C GLU A 202 2.19 17.65 19.19
N TRP A 203 2.37 18.90 19.66
CA TRP A 203 1.33 19.63 20.40
C TRP A 203 0.09 19.86 19.52
N LYS A 204 0.28 20.32 18.28
CA LYS A 204 -0.81 20.51 17.32
C LYS A 204 -1.55 19.20 17.07
N PHE A 205 -0.82 18.09 16.93
CA PHE A 205 -1.41 16.77 16.70
C PHE A 205 -2.25 16.31 17.90
N CYS A 206 -1.72 16.44 19.11
CA CYS A 206 -2.45 16.17 20.35
C CYS A 206 -3.73 17.01 20.42
N ALA A 207 -3.65 18.31 20.12
CA ALA A 207 -4.80 19.22 20.15
C ALA A 207 -5.91 18.78 19.18
N ILE A 208 -5.56 18.33 17.97
CA ILE A 208 -6.52 17.78 17.01
C ILE A 208 -7.21 16.53 17.58
N ILE A 209 -6.44 15.57 18.10
CA ILE A 209 -7.00 14.33 18.67
C ILE A 209 -7.97 14.66 19.81
N PHE A 210 -7.58 15.52 20.76
CA PHE A 210 -8.43 15.91 21.87
C PHE A 210 -9.69 16.66 21.42
N HIS A 211 -9.59 17.49 20.38
CA HIS A 211 -10.75 18.16 19.81
C HIS A 211 -11.72 17.18 19.14
N PHE A 212 -11.21 16.19 18.39
CA PHE A 212 -12.03 15.13 17.81
C PHE A 212 -12.72 14.28 18.85
N GLN A 213 -12.06 13.96 19.97
CA GLN A 213 -12.72 13.25 21.07
C GLN A 213 -13.87 14.07 21.66
N LYS A 214 -13.68 15.36 21.91
CA LYS A 214 -14.75 16.23 22.45
C LYS A 214 -15.97 16.41 21.53
N LYS A 215 -15.84 16.19 20.22
CA LYS A 215 -16.97 16.27 19.27
C LYS A 215 -17.75 14.96 19.12
N ASN A 216 -17.18 13.83 19.58
CA ASN A 216 -17.78 12.50 19.47
C ASN A 216 -18.32 11.96 20.81
N TYR A 217 -18.39 12.83 21.84
CA TYR A 217 -19.14 12.65 23.08
C TYR A 217 -20.22 13.72 23.16
#